data_AF-R1FN73-F1
#
_entry.id   AF-R1FN73-F1
#
_cell.length_a   1.000
_cell.length_b   1.000
_cell.length_c   1.000
_cell.angle_alpha   90.00
_cell.angle_beta   90.00
_cell.angle_gamma   90.00
#
_symmetry.space_group_name_H-M   'P 1'
#
loop_
_entity.id
_entity.type
_entity.pdbx_description
1 polymer ?
#
loop_
_entity_poly.entity_id
_entity_poly.type
_entity_poly.pdbx_seq_one_letter_code
_entity_poly.pdbx_strand_id
1 'polypeptide(L)'
;MERTELSGDVVRWGADHKVSSAAACCTACLAEDRCSVWVYCAGPACGAQAGECWLKALADPFSDVDLVRGRSDRWTSGTRLPPPPAGATPSRAVPASEAHLLLRLADGLGSVRLRLRDGSPKAKEWALVDQHADCHGCTFYRAEAVPPHWGSPDWPDTYEGGRWGPPYALVQGGLSARGAAEPPRVPREDNPVVRRGMAAWAGGGSGPAFFIALADHPEWGRGHTVFADAVTEDIAALERILALPTKTTPGKIPITNLVTPAK
;
A
#
# COMPACT_ATOMS: atom_id res chain seq x y z
N MET A 1 -9.87 -10.48 -9.74
CA MET A 1 -9.96 -10.67 -8.28
C MET A 1 -11.09 -11.65 -8.00
N GLU A 2 -10.79 -12.89 -7.63
CA GLU A 2 -11.82 -13.83 -7.15
C GLU A 2 -12.22 -13.49 -5.71
N ARG A 3 -13.43 -13.88 -5.29
CA ARG A 3 -13.94 -13.65 -3.94
C ARG A 3 -13.95 -12.18 -3.52
N THR A 4 -14.07 -11.25 -4.46
CA THR A 4 -14.10 -9.80 -4.21
C THR A 4 -15.41 -9.23 -4.72
N GLU A 5 -16.04 -8.35 -3.93
CA GLU A 5 -17.22 -7.58 -4.34
C GLU A 5 -16.85 -6.10 -4.47
N LEU A 6 -16.37 -5.65 -5.64
CA LEU A 6 -16.11 -4.23 -5.82
C LEU A 6 -17.41 -3.41 -5.72
N SER A 7 -17.41 -2.40 -4.86
CA SER A 7 -18.48 -1.41 -4.73
C SER A 7 -18.44 -0.41 -5.88
N GLY A 8 -19.38 0.53 -5.90
CA GLY A 8 -19.47 1.58 -6.92
C GLY A 8 -20.90 1.82 -7.37
N ASP A 9 -21.10 2.96 -8.03
CA ASP A 9 -22.39 3.34 -8.59
C ASP A 9 -22.73 2.42 -9.77
N VAL A 10 -23.93 1.86 -9.78
CA VAL A 10 -24.32 0.92 -10.84
C VAL A 10 -24.45 1.66 -12.17
N VAL A 11 -23.66 1.23 -13.14
CA VAL A 11 -23.73 1.67 -14.55
C VAL A 11 -24.66 0.75 -15.33
N ARG A 12 -24.57 -0.56 -15.08
CA ARG A 12 -25.47 -1.56 -15.65
C ARG A 12 -25.83 -2.61 -14.60
N TRP A 13 -27.13 -2.81 -14.42
CA TRP A 13 -27.69 -3.77 -13.47
C TRP A 13 -27.43 -5.21 -13.94
N GLY A 14 -26.83 -6.03 -13.06
CA GLY A 14 -26.52 -7.42 -13.39
C GLY A 14 -27.75 -8.31 -13.50
N ALA A 15 -28.86 -7.96 -12.83
CA ALA A 15 -30.15 -8.65 -12.98
C ALA A 15 -30.62 -8.69 -14.45
N ASP A 16 -30.39 -7.60 -15.19
CA ASP A 16 -30.74 -7.44 -16.61
C ASP A 16 -29.56 -7.71 -17.56
N HIS A 17 -28.39 -8.06 -17.00
CA HIS A 17 -27.17 -8.28 -17.75
C HIS A 17 -26.45 -9.55 -17.29
N LYS A 18 -26.80 -10.66 -17.93
CA LYS A 18 -26.14 -11.95 -17.71
C LYS A 18 -25.16 -12.28 -18.82
N VAL A 19 -23.99 -12.80 -18.45
CA VAL A 19 -22.91 -13.22 -19.36
C VAL A 19 -22.36 -14.58 -18.94
N SER A 20 -21.66 -15.24 -19.86
CA SER A 20 -21.19 -16.62 -19.64
C SER A 20 -19.89 -16.72 -18.83
N SER A 21 -19.16 -15.62 -18.61
CA SER A 21 -17.90 -15.65 -17.88
C SER A 21 -17.49 -14.29 -17.31
N ALA A 22 -16.57 -14.32 -16.34
CA ALA A 22 -15.91 -13.12 -15.81
C ALA A 22 -15.18 -12.34 -16.93
N ALA A 23 -14.54 -13.05 -17.87
CA ALA A 23 -13.90 -12.43 -19.03
C ALA A 23 -14.89 -11.68 -19.92
N ALA A 24 -16.08 -12.27 -20.17
CA ALA A 24 -17.14 -11.60 -20.92
C ALA A 24 -17.67 -10.36 -20.18
N CYS A 25 -17.75 -10.42 -18.85
CA CYS A 25 -18.13 -9.27 -18.02
C CYS A 25 -17.08 -8.15 -18.09
N CYS A 26 -15.80 -8.51 -18.09
CA CYS A 26 -14.70 -7.58 -18.32
C CYS A 26 -14.82 -6.89 -19.69
N THR A 27 -15.04 -7.66 -20.76
CA THR A 27 -15.24 -7.11 -22.11
C THR A 27 -16.43 -6.14 -22.16
N ALA A 28 -17.53 -6.47 -21.47
CA ALA A 28 -18.69 -5.58 -21.38
C ALA A 28 -18.36 -4.27 -20.64
N CYS A 29 -17.57 -4.32 -19.57
CA CYS A 29 -17.08 -3.11 -18.89
C CYS A 29 -16.14 -2.27 -19.77
N LEU A 30 -15.25 -2.91 -20.53
CA LEU A 30 -14.33 -2.20 -21.43
C LEU A 30 -15.05 -1.47 -22.56
N ALA A 31 -16.22 -1.97 -22.98
CA ALA A 31 -17.07 -1.37 -24.00
C ALA A 31 -18.05 -0.30 -23.47
N GLU A 32 -18.11 -0.09 -22.15
CA GLU A 32 -18.98 0.88 -21.51
C GLU A 32 -18.15 2.01 -20.91
N ASP A 33 -18.26 3.22 -21.49
CA ASP A 33 -17.41 4.35 -21.14
C ASP A 33 -17.50 4.75 -19.67
N ARG A 34 -18.67 4.56 -19.05
CA ARG A 34 -18.90 4.90 -17.65
C ARG A 34 -18.45 3.81 -16.68
N CYS A 35 -18.11 2.62 -17.17
CA CYS A 35 -17.64 1.52 -16.33
C CYS A 35 -16.16 1.72 -15.96
N SER A 36 -15.85 1.62 -14.67
CA SER A 36 -14.48 1.54 -14.17
C SER A 36 -14.21 0.27 -13.38
N VAL A 37 -15.25 -0.42 -12.88
CA VAL A 37 -15.16 -1.72 -12.22
C VAL A 37 -16.35 -2.61 -12.57
N TRP A 38 -16.18 -3.92 -12.45
CA TRP A 38 -17.25 -4.89 -12.68
C TRP A 38 -17.22 -6.01 -11.63
N VAL A 39 -18.40 -6.59 -11.35
CA VAL A 39 -18.52 -7.82 -10.56
C VAL A 39 -19.34 -8.87 -11.33
N TYR A 40 -18.94 -10.12 -11.22
CA TYR A 40 -19.51 -11.27 -11.91
C TYR A 40 -19.74 -12.42 -10.94
N CYS A 41 -20.92 -13.02 -10.94
CA CYS A 41 -21.22 -14.17 -10.08
C CYS A 41 -21.10 -15.48 -10.85
N ALA A 42 -20.15 -16.31 -10.43
CA ALA A 42 -20.06 -17.71 -10.85
C ALA A 42 -19.94 -18.65 -9.65
N GLY A 43 -20.48 -19.85 -9.83
CA GLY A 43 -20.40 -20.93 -8.85
C GLY A 43 -21.65 -21.11 -7.98
N PRO A 44 -21.64 -22.11 -7.09
CA PRO A 44 -22.83 -22.54 -6.35
C PRO A 44 -23.42 -21.46 -5.42
N ALA A 45 -22.57 -20.57 -4.89
CA ALA A 45 -22.98 -19.50 -3.98
C ALA A 45 -23.86 -18.42 -4.65
N CYS A 46 -23.92 -18.40 -5.99
CA CYS A 46 -24.63 -17.37 -6.73
C CYS A 46 -26.15 -17.57 -6.83
N GLY A 47 -26.64 -18.81 -6.71
CA GLY A 47 -28.07 -19.11 -6.83
C GLY A 47 -28.70 -18.45 -8.07
N ALA A 48 -29.77 -17.67 -7.86
CA ALA A 48 -30.47 -16.94 -8.94
C ALA A 48 -29.61 -15.87 -9.64
N GLN A 49 -28.56 -15.39 -8.98
CA GLN A 49 -27.62 -14.40 -9.50
C GLN A 49 -26.53 -15.02 -10.38
N ALA A 50 -26.57 -16.33 -10.62
CA ALA A 50 -25.63 -16.97 -11.52
C ALA A 50 -25.63 -16.27 -12.90
N GLY A 51 -24.42 -15.93 -13.35
CA GLY A 51 -24.17 -15.24 -14.61
C GLY A 51 -24.38 -13.72 -14.58
N GLU A 52 -24.86 -13.13 -13.48
CA GLU A 52 -25.04 -11.67 -13.39
C GLU A 52 -23.69 -10.95 -13.51
N CYS A 53 -23.64 -9.97 -14.40
CA CYS A 53 -22.53 -9.07 -14.62
C CYS A 53 -22.96 -7.64 -14.31
N TRP A 54 -22.43 -7.10 -13.24
CA TRP A 54 -22.71 -5.76 -12.76
C TRP A 54 -21.59 -4.84 -13.20
N LEU A 55 -21.90 -3.84 -14.03
CA LEU A 55 -20.96 -2.80 -14.43
C LEU A 55 -21.15 -1.60 -13.50
N LYS A 56 -20.07 -1.03 -12.99
CA LYS A 56 -20.11 0.04 -12.00
C LYS A 56 -19.07 1.12 -12.28
N ALA A 57 -19.35 2.32 -11.76
CA ALA A 57 -18.44 3.44 -11.70
C ALA A 57 -17.92 3.58 -10.28
N LEU A 58 -16.60 3.52 -10.14
CA LEU A 58 -15.86 3.73 -8.91
C LEU A 58 -14.64 4.59 -9.25
N ALA A 59 -14.55 5.78 -8.63
CA ALA A 59 -13.51 6.77 -8.94
C ALA A 59 -12.10 6.28 -8.58
N ASP A 60 -11.97 5.54 -7.49
CA ASP A 60 -10.69 4.95 -7.06
C ASP A 60 -10.91 3.50 -6.59
N PRO A 61 -10.76 2.51 -7.49
CA PRO A 61 -11.08 1.12 -7.20
C PRO A 61 -10.06 0.42 -6.30
N PHE A 62 -8.95 1.09 -5.97
CA PHE A 62 -7.91 0.57 -5.08
C PHE A 62 -8.00 1.20 -3.67
N SER A 63 -9.02 2.02 -3.41
CA SER A 63 -9.16 2.78 -2.17
C SER A 63 -9.81 2.00 -1.00
N ASP A 64 -10.25 0.75 -1.17
CA ASP A 64 -10.91 0.02 -0.08
C ASP A 64 -10.22 -1.32 0.22
N VAL A 65 -9.53 -1.38 1.36
CA VAL A 65 -8.79 -2.56 1.84
C VAL A 65 -9.67 -3.77 2.10
N ASP A 66 -10.94 -3.54 2.43
CA ASP A 66 -11.87 -4.59 2.81
C ASP A 66 -12.49 -5.25 1.58
N LEU A 67 -12.52 -4.53 0.45
CA LEU A 67 -12.85 -5.04 -0.88
C LEU A 67 -11.69 -5.81 -1.51
N VAL A 68 -10.44 -5.36 -1.30
CA VAL A 68 -9.24 -6.00 -1.86
C VAL A 68 -9.03 -7.40 -1.25
N ARG A 69 -9.21 -7.57 0.07
CA ARG A 69 -8.97 -8.80 0.87
C ARG A 69 -9.79 -10.06 0.54
N GLY A 70 -10.57 -10.09 -0.54
CA GLY A 70 -11.23 -11.33 -0.99
C GLY A 70 -12.27 -11.93 -0.02
N ARG A 71 -13.08 -11.09 0.66
CA ARG A 71 -14.08 -11.53 1.65
C ARG A 71 -15.48 -11.85 1.10
N SER A 72 -15.68 -11.75 -0.22
CA SER A 72 -16.92 -12.17 -0.84
C SER A 72 -16.93 -13.70 -1.00
N ASP A 73 -18.04 -14.32 -0.61
CA ASP A 73 -18.25 -15.75 -0.87
C ASP A 73 -18.79 -16.05 -2.28
N ARG A 74 -19.08 -15.01 -3.07
CA ARG A 74 -19.85 -15.14 -4.33
C ARG A 74 -19.24 -14.43 -5.53
N TRP A 75 -18.65 -13.26 -5.37
CA TRP A 75 -18.30 -12.41 -6.51
C TRP A 75 -16.87 -12.59 -6.98
N THR A 76 -16.69 -12.58 -8.29
CA THR A 76 -15.42 -12.28 -8.96
C THR A 76 -15.50 -10.87 -9.49
N SER A 77 -14.44 -10.08 -9.34
CA SER A 77 -14.42 -8.67 -9.76
C SER A 77 -13.19 -8.32 -10.58
N GLY A 78 -13.27 -7.19 -11.31
CA GLY A 78 -12.13 -6.58 -12.00
C GLY A 78 -12.29 -5.08 -12.18
N THR A 79 -11.18 -4.42 -12.49
CA THR A 79 -11.08 -2.99 -12.79
C THR A 79 -10.81 -2.79 -14.28
N ARG A 80 -11.29 -1.68 -14.85
CA ARG A 80 -10.97 -1.26 -16.21
C ARG A 80 -9.53 -0.75 -16.32
N LEU A 81 -9.09 -0.02 -15.30
CA LEU A 81 -7.72 0.47 -15.22
C LEU A 81 -6.82 -0.65 -14.69
N PRO A 82 -5.64 -0.87 -15.31
CA PRO A 82 -4.62 -1.67 -14.67
C PRO A 82 -4.25 -1.04 -13.32
N PRO A 83 -3.72 -1.83 -12.37
CA PRO A 83 -3.06 -1.26 -11.21
C PRO A 83 -2.01 -0.24 -11.69
N PRO A 84 -1.80 0.87 -10.96
CA PRO A 84 -0.76 1.83 -11.33
C PRO A 84 0.58 1.12 -11.58
N PRO A 85 1.33 1.52 -12.62
CA PRO A 85 2.55 0.82 -13.00
C PRO A 85 3.58 0.85 -11.87
N ALA A 86 4.29 -0.26 -11.74
CA ALA A 86 5.37 -0.43 -10.79
C ALA A 86 6.50 0.58 -10.94
N GLY A 87 7.01 1.06 -9.81
CA GLY A 87 8.15 1.98 -9.78
C GLY A 87 7.81 3.40 -10.22
N ALA A 88 6.53 3.80 -10.17
CA ALA A 88 6.12 5.15 -10.46
C ALA A 88 6.97 6.16 -9.67
N THR A 89 7.48 7.16 -10.37
CA THR A 89 7.99 8.41 -9.80
C THR A 89 7.06 8.83 -8.65
N PRO A 90 7.59 9.34 -7.52
CA PRO A 90 6.77 9.79 -6.40
C PRO A 90 5.56 10.55 -6.92
N SER A 91 4.36 10.15 -6.49
CA SER A 91 3.10 10.72 -6.98
C SER A 91 3.02 12.24 -6.89
N ARG A 92 3.90 12.83 -6.10
CA ARG A 92 4.17 14.25 -6.01
C ARG A 92 5.68 14.42 -5.84
N ALA A 93 6.29 15.29 -6.64
CA ALA A 93 7.63 15.77 -6.34
C ALA A 93 7.55 16.61 -5.05
N VAL A 94 8.28 16.20 -4.03
CA VAL A 94 8.42 16.94 -2.77
C VAL A 94 9.77 17.63 -2.77
N PRO A 95 9.81 18.98 -2.81
CA PRO A 95 11.07 19.71 -2.78
C PRO A 95 11.65 19.73 -1.36
N ALA A 96 12.97 19.82 -1.29
CA ALA A 96 13.74 19.99 -0.06
C ALA A 96 13.23 21.08 0.89
N SER A 97 12.69 22.18 0.35
CA SER A 97 12.19 23.32 1.12
C SER A 97 10.93 23.00 1.95
N GLU A 98 10.24 21.91 1.64
CA GLU A 98 9.05 21.44 2.37
C GLU A 98 9.40 20.41 3.46
N ALA A 99 10.68 20.12 3.68
CA ALA A 99 11.11 19.16 4.70
C ALA A 99 10.85 19.68 6.12
N HIS A 100 10.32 18.80 6.98
CA HIS A 100 10.06 19.08 8.39
C HIS A 100 10.88 18.19 9.34
N LEU A 101 11.15 16.95 8.92
CA LEU A 101 11.87 15.95 9.70
C LEU A 101 13.09 15.45 8.90
N LEU A 102 14.22 15.29 9.57
CA LEU A 102 15.47 14.77 9.01
C LEU A 102 15.83 13.46 9.70
N LEU A 103 15.87 12.38 8.93
CA LEU A 103 16.44 11.10 9.35
C LEU A 103 17.90 11.08 8.90
N ARG A 104 18.83 11.08 9.86
CA ARG A 104 20.27 10.94 9.57
C ARG A 104 20.60 9.46 9.59
N LEU A 105 20.98 8.93 8.44
CA LEU A 105 21.36 7.53 8.34
C LEU A 105 22.83 7.35 8.79
N ALA A 106 23.20 6.13 9.12
CA ALA A 106 24.57 5.74 9.44
C ALA A 106 25.56 6.14 8.34
N ASP A 107 26.83 6.28 8.73
CA ASP A 107 27.89 6.85 7.91
C ASP A 107 27.93 6.24 6.49
N GLY A 108 27.90 7.12 5.47
CA GLY A 108 27.93 6.74 4.06
C GLY A 108 26.58 6.47 3.41
N LEU A 109 25.48 6.36 4.18
CA LEU A 109 24.13 6.15 3.63
C LEU A 109 23.40 7.47 3.33
N GLY A 110 23.82 8.58 3.94
CA GLY A 110 23.29 9.92 3.71
C GLY A 110 22.13 10.27 4.66
N SER A 111 21.16 11.04 4.18
CA SER A 111 20.01 11.44 4.99
C SER A 111 18.72 11.41 4.19
N VAL A 112 17.60 11.25 4.91
CA VAL A 112 16.26 11.28 4.34
C VAL A 112 15.46 12.38 5.01
N ARG A 113 15.02 13.35 4.22
CA ARG A 113 14.10 14.40 4.66
C ARG A 113 12.67 13.99 4.37
N LEU A 114 11.80 14.27 5.32
CA LEU A 114 10.37 13.98 5.26
C LEU A 114 9.58 15.28 5.38
N ARG A 115 8.64 15.48 4.45
CA ARG A 115 7.59 16.49 4.53
C ARG A 115 6.41 15.90 5.30
N LEU A 116 6.12 16.44 6.48
CA LEU A 116 4.96 16.01 7.26
C LEU A 116 3.66 16.46 6.57
N ARG A 117 2.61 15.63 6.63
CA ARG A 117 1.32 15.85 5.95
C ARG A 117 0.29 16.48 6.87
N ASP A 118 -0.45 17.47 6.38
CA ASP A 118 -1.43 18.18 7.21
C ASP A 118 -2.66 17.37 7.60
N GLY A 119 -3.02 16.37 6.80
CA GLY A 119 -4.19 15.53 7.04
C GLY A 119 -4.05 14.56 8.22
N SER A 120 -2.87 14.47 8.85
CA SER A 120 -2.57 13.51 9.92
C SER A 120 -1.95 14.15 11.16
N PRO A 121 -2.65 15.10 11.81
CA PRO A 121 -2.11 15.92 12.90
C PRO A 121 -1.64 15.10 14.11
N LYS A 122 -2.33 14.03 14.49
CA LYS A 122 -1.92 13.19 15.63
C LYS A 122 -0.70 12.37 15.26
N ALA A 123 -0.67 11.82 14.05
CA ALA A 123 0.51 11.10 13.57
C ALA A 123 1.73 12.02 13.47
N LYS A 124 1.54 13.27 13.00
CA LYS A 124 2.58 14.30 12.99
C LYS A 124 3.11 14.57 14.40
N GLU A 125 2.22 14.77 15.37
CA GLU A 125 2.60 15.01 16.76
C GLU A 125 3.51 13.89 17.28
N TRP A 126 3.12 12.62 17.12
CA TRP A 126 3.93 11.49 17.54
C TRP A 126 5.26 11.37 16.79
N ALA A 127 5.29 11.63 15.48
CA ALA A 127 6.53 11.64 14.71
C ALA A 127 7.50 12.76 15.16
N LEU A 128 6.98 13.84 15.74
CA LEU A 128 7.77 14.98 16.24
C LEU A 128 8.22 14.79 17.71
N VAL A 129 7.43 14.10 18.54
CA VAL A 129 7.76 13.80 19.94
C VAL A 129 9.07 13.03 20.06
N ASP A 130 9.45 12.27 19.03
CA ASP A 130 10.66 11.45 19.00
C ASP A 130 11.88 12.13 18.34
N GLN A 131 11.85 13.45 18.13
CA GLN A 131 12.97 14.23 17.54
C GLN A 131 14.18 14.45 18.47
N HIS A 132 14.27 13.74 19.59
CA HIS A 132 15.29 13.98 20.61
C HIS A 132 16.61 13.25 20.35
N ALA A 133 17.72 13.83 20.84
CA ALA A 133 19.08 13.25 20.80
C ALA A 133 19.18 11.88 21.51
N ASP A 134 18.19 11.52 22.33
CA ASP A 134 18.07 10.26 23.06
C ASP A 134 17.10 9.26 22.40
N CYS A 135 16.96 9.28 21.07
CA CYS A 135 16.15 8.26 20.39
C CYS A 135 16.69 6.84 20.61
N HIS A 136 15.90 6.01 21.27
CA HIS A 136 16.25 4.64 21.66
C HIS A 136 15.34 3.67 20.88
N GLY A 137 15.53 3.66 19.56
CA GLY A 137 14.66 2.90 18.64
C GLY A 137 14.65 3.43 17.20
N CYS A 138 15.24 4.62 16.95
CA CYS A 138 15.44 5.20 15.62
C CYS A 138 16.45 4.39 14.82
N THR A 139 15.97 3.27 14.29
CA THR A 139 16.71 2.41 13.37
C THR A 139 15.75 1.85 12.33
N PHE A 140 16.25 1.69 11.11
CA PHE A 140 15.68 0.77 10.15
C PHE A 140 16.13 -0.64 10.50
N TYR A 141 15.18 -1.55 10.69
CA TYR A 141 15.45 -2.96 11.02
C TYR A 141 14.99 -3.91 9.91
N ARG A 142 14.25 -3.40 8.92
CA ARG A 142 13.69 -4.18 7.81
C ARG A 142 13.85 -3.42 6.51
N ALA A 143 14.35 -4.10 5.48
CA ALA A 143 14.61 -3.53 4.17
C ALA A 143 14.27 -4.57 3.11
N GLU A 144 13.30 -4.26 2.27
CA GLU A 144 12.74 -5.17 1.27
C GLU A 144 12.80 -4.49 -0.08
N ALA A 145 13.65 -5.01 -0.98
CA ALA A 145 13.80 -4.47 -2.32
C ALA A 145 12.48 -4.56 -3.11
N VAL A 146 12.32 -3.72 -4.12
CA VAL A 146 11.23 -3.87 -5.10
C VAL A 146 11.52 -5.12 -5.94
N PRO A 147 10.70 -6.19 -5.88
CA PRO A 147 10.89 -7.35 -6.73
C PRO A 147 10.75 -7.00 -8.22
N PRO A 148 11.39 -7.77 -9.12
CA PRO A 148 11.07 -7.73 -10.55
C PRO A 148 9.58 -7.97 -10.78
N HIS A 149 8.99 -7.34 -11.80
CA HIS A 149 7.56 -7.49 -12.13
C HIS A 149 6.60 -7.07 -11.01
N TRP A 150 6.99 -6.13 -10.14
CA TRP A 150 6.10 -5.54 -9.13
C TRP A 150 4.74 -5.17 -9.73
N GLY A 151 3.66 -5.47 -9.01
CA GLY A 151 2.28 -5.23 -9.44
C GLY A 151 1.83 -5.91 -10.74
N SER A 152 2.66 -6.76 -11.35
CA SER A 152 2.33 -7.39 -12.63
C SER A 152 1.24 -8.45 -12.47
N PRO A 153 0.16 -8.37 -13.27
CA PRO A 153 -0.87 -9.41 -13.28
C PRO A 153 -0.39 -10.72 -13.93
N ASP A 154 0.70 -10.68 -14.69
CA ASP A 154 1.27 -11.85 -15.37
C ASP A 154 2.11 -12.73 -14.43
N TRP A 155 2.52 -12.18 -13.27
CA TRP A 155 3.37 -12.86 -12.28
C TRP A 155 2.81 -12.73 -10.85
N PRO A 156 1.55 -13.12 -10.59
CA PRO A 156 0.92 -12.86 -9.31
C PRO A 156 1.48 -13.74 -8.19
N ASP A 157 1.68 -13.15 -7.01
CA ASP A 157 1.99 -13.88 -5.76
C ASP A 157 0.82 -13.90 -4.78
N THR A 158 -0.30 -13.27 -5.13
CA THR A 158 -1.57 -13.33 -4.41
C THR A 158 -2.69 -13.85 -5.32
N TYR A 159 -3.74 -14.42 -4.71
CA TYR A 159 -4.97 -14.79 -5.42
C TYR A 159 -5.73 -13.56 -5.99
N GLU A 160 -5.40 -12.36 -5.52
CA GLU A 160 -6.02 -11.09 -5.90
C GLU A 160 -5.39 -10.50 -7.17
N GLY A 161 -4.27 -11.06 -7.62
CA GLY A 161 -3.51 -10.61 -8.78
C GLY A 161 -2.45 -9.57 -8.42
N GLY A 162 -1.45 -9.42 -9.28
CA GLY A 162 -0.30 -8.57 -9.01
C GLY A 162 0.77 -9.26 -8.17
N ARG A 163 2.01 -8.77 -8.30
CA ARG A 163 3.18 -9.22 -7.54
C ARG A 163 3.50 -8.21 -6.43
N TRP A 164 3.21 -8.55 -5.19
CA TRP A 164 3.28 -7.63 -4.05
C TRP A 164 4.24 -8.09 -2.94
N GLY A 165 4.85 -9.25 -3.10
CA GLY A 165 5.89 -9.77 -2.23
C GLY A 165 5.48 -10.96 -1.36
N PRO A 166 6.37 -11.38 -0.44
CA PRO A 166 7.67 -10.76 -0.18
C PRO A 166 8.68 -10.92 -1.34
N PRO A 167 9.60 -9.96 -1.55
CA PRO A 167 9.77 -8.73 -0.76
C PRO A 167 8.71 -7.65 -1.03
N TYR A 168 8.33 -6.91 0.02
CA TYR A 168 7.25 -5.91 0.05
C TYR A 168 7.70 -4.48 -0.27
N ALA A 169 8.79 -4.28 -1.02
CA ALA A 169 9.16 -2.96 -1.56
C ALA A 169 9.16 -1.79 -0.54
N LEU A 170 9.78 -1.96 0.63
CA LEU A 170 9.76 -0.96 1.70
C LEU A 170 11.04 -0.94 2.53
N VAL A 171 11.28 0.17 3.23
CA VAL A 171 12.19 0.22 4.40
C VAL A 171 11.39 0.56 5.63
N GLN A 172 11.55 -0.23 6.69
CA GLN A 172 10.77 -0.15 7.92
C GLN A 172 11.68 -0.01 9.14
N GLY A 173 11.28 0.89 10.03
CA GLY A 173 12.01 1.26 11.22
C GLY A 173 11.09 1.64 12.37
N GLY A 174 11.68 2.16 13.44
CA GLY A 174 10.96 2.75 14.57
C GLY A 174 11.31 4.21 14.72
N LEU A 175 10.35 5.02 15.18
CA LEU A 175 10.61 6.33 15.78
C LEU A 175 10.21 6.17 17.25
N SER A 176 11.16 6.08 18.17
CA SER A 176 10.86 5.91 19.59
C SER A 176 11.92 6.57 20.46
N ALA A 177 11.54 7.60 21.19
CA ALA A 177 12.36 8.17 22.24
C ALA A 177 12.48 7.22 23.43
N ARG A 178 13.60 7.32 24.15
CA ARG A 178 13.81 6.55 25.38
C ARG A 178 12.70 6.85 26.38
N GLY A 179 11.95 5.82 26.78
CA GLY A 179 10.87 5.95 27.77
C GLY A 179 9.56 6.52 27.22
N ALA A 180 9.44 6.72 25.91
CA ALA A 180 8.18 7.08 25.28
C ALA A 180 7.14 5.97 25.47
N ALA A 181 5.91 6.37 25.79
CA ALA A 181 4.76 5.47 25.79
C ALA A 181 4.44 5.05 24.34
N GLU A 182 3.86 3.86 24.17
CA GLU A 182 3.28 3.51 22.87
C GLU A 182 2.16 4.49 22.53
N PRO A 183 2.11 4.99 21.28
CA PRO A 183 1.05 5.88 20.86
C PRO A 183 -0.30 5.17 20.98
N PRO A 184 -1.32 5.82 21.56
CA PRO A 184 -2.64 5.22 21.68
C PRO A 184 -3.18 4.91 20.29
N ARG A 185 -3.95 3.82 20.19
CA ARG A 185 -4.59 3.45 18.93
C ARG A 185 -5.62 4.51 18.55
N VAL A 186 -5.31 5.29 17.51
CA VAL A 186 -6.21 6.32 16.96
C VAL A 186 -6.83 5.85 15.64
N PRO A 187 -8.00 6.38 15.24
CA PRO A 187 -8.50 6.21 13.88
C PRO A 187 -7.46 6.62 12.86
N ARG A 188 -7.48 5.99 11.68
CA ARG A 188 -6.52 6.31 10.64
C ARG A 188 -6.77 7.71 10.09
N GLU A 189 -5.79 8.59 10.24
CA GLU A 189 -5.72 9.90 9.60
C GLU A 189 -5.02 9.79 8.23
N ASP A 190 -5.29 10.72 7.31
CA ASP A 190 -4.69 10.82 5.96
C ASP A 190 -4.23 9.48 5.40
N ASN A 191 -5.21 8.63 5.08
CA ASN A 191 -5.01 7.25 4.69
C ASN A 191 -5.29 7.05 3.19
N PRO A 192 -4.54 7.69 2.27
CA PRO A 192 -4.65 7.37 0.86
C PRO A 192 -4.11 5.96 0.59
N VAL A 193 -4.28 5.49 -0.65
CA VAL A 193 -3.47 4.38 -1.16
C VAL A 193 -2.00 4.77 -1.06
N VAL A 194 -1.20 3.89 -0.46
CA VAL A 194 0.23 4.13 -0.26
C VAL A 194 0.96 4.14 -1.60
N ARG A 195 1.77 5.17 -1.83
CA ARG A 195 2.59 5.33 -3.04
C ARG A 195 4.07 5.45 -2.69
N ARG A 196 4.94 5.23 -3.68
CA ARG A 196 6.38 5.38 -3.50
C ARG A 196 6.74 6.74 -2.87
N GLY A 197 7.59 6.69 -1.86
CA GLY A 197 8.03 7.84 -1.07
C GLY A 197 7.11 8.19 0.11
N MET A 198 5.92 7.60 0.23
CA MET A 198 5.06 7.85 1.38
C MET A 198 5.57 7.14 2.63
N ALA A 199 5.56 7.85 3.76
CA ALA A 199 5.88 7.34 5.08
C ALA A 199 4.60 7.12 5.90
N ALA A 200 4.42 5.92 6.44
CA ALA A 200 3.19 5.53 7.11
C ALA A 200 3.42 4.60 8.32
N TRP A 201 2.47 4.57 9.25
CA TRP A 201 2.55 3.68 10.41
C TRP A 201 2.41 2.21 10.01
N ALA A 202 3.31 1.37 10.50
CA ALA A 202 3.35 -0.05 10.17
C ALA A 202 2.15 -0.80 10.80
N GLY A 203 1.70 -1.87 10.12
CA GLY A 203 0.62 -2.74 10.62
C GLY A 203 -0.75 -2.07 10.78
N GLY A 204 -0.96 -0.88 10.21
CA GLY A 204 -2.18 -0.10 10.41
C GLY A 204 -2.36 0.41 11.85
N GLY A 205 -1.27 0.49 12.61
CA GLY A 205 -1.23 1.03 13.96
C GLY A 205 -1.06 2.54 13.99
N SER A 206 -0.58 3.06 15.13
CA SER A 206 -0.41 4.49 15.39
C SER A 206 1.06 4.87 15.63
N GLY A 207 1.99 4.00 15.25
CA GLY A 207 3.41 4.06 15.62
C GLY A 207 3.74 3.11 16.78
N PRO A 208 4.99 3.10 17.27
CA PRO A 208 6.14 3.86 16.76
C PRO A 208 6.77 3.27 15.49
N ALA A 209 6.43 2.03 15.15
CA ALA A 209 6.91 1.39 13.94
C ALA A 209 6.32 2.07 12.69
N PHE A 210 7.17 2.41 11.74
CA PHE A 210 6.79 3.05 10.48
C PHE A 210 7.54 2.44 9.31
N PHE A 211 7.06 2.69 8.09
CA PHE A 211 7.79 2.37 6.87
C PHE A 211 7.78 3.53 5.90
N ILE A 212 8.72 3.52 4.96
CA ILE A 212 8.72 4.36 3.77
C ILE A 212 8.62 3.42 2.56
N ALA A 213 7.60 3.64 1.73
CA ALA A 213 7.34 2.81 0.56
C ALA A 213 8.33 3.09 -0.57
N LEU A 214 8.85 2.02 -1.19
CA LEU A 214 9.72 2.09 -2.36
C LEU A 214 8.96 1.80 -3.66
N ALA A 215 7.71 1.40 -3.59
CA ALA A 215 6.82 1.26 -4.72
C ALA A 215 5.39 1.68 -4.36
N ASP A 216 4.49 1.67 -5.34
CA ASP A 216 3.07 1.86 -5.08
C ASP A 216 2.47 0.57 -4.53
N HIS A 217 1.60 0.71 -3.51
CA HIS A 217 1.00 -0.39 -2.77
C HIS A 217 -0.54 -0.33 -2.79
N PRO A 218 -1.18 -0.55 -3.96
CA PRO A 218 -2.64 -0.60 -4.06
C PRO A 218 -3.24 -1.77 -3.28
N GLU A 219 -2.50 -2.86 -3.07
CA GLU A 219 -2.92 -4.05 -2.32
C GLU A 219 -3.12 -3.75 -0.82
N TRP A 220 -2.47 -2.73 -0.28
CA TRP A 220 -2.69 -2.28 1.10
C TRP A 220 -3.88 -1.34 1.24
N GLY A 221 -4.47 -0.89 0.13
CA GLY A 221 -5.50 0.14 0.04
C GLY A 221 -5.29 1.29 1.04
N ARG A 222 -6.34 1.65 1.78
CA ARG A 222 -6.32 2.69 2.84
C ARG A 222 -5.96 2.14 4.22
N GLY A 223 -5.09 1.13 4.24
CA GLY A 223 -4.67 0.32 5.39
C GLY A 223 -3.93 1.09 6.47
N HIS A 224 -3.35 2.23 6.11
CA HIS A 224 -2.32 2.90 6.89
C HIS A 224 -2.58 4.39 7.00
N THR A 225 -2.19 4.97 8.13
CA THR A 225 -2.06 6.42 8.24
C THR A 225 -0.76 6.87 7.63
N VAL A 226 -0.83 7.71 6.60
CA VAL A 226 0.32 8.32 5.96
C VAL A 226 0.59 9.67 6.63
N PHE A 227 1.76 9.80 7.24
CA PHE A 227 2.11 10.98 8.03
C PHE A 227 3.16 11.87 7.38
N ALA A 228 3.88 11.35 6.38
CA ALA A 228 4.87 12.11 5.65
C ALA A 228 5.02 11.65 4.20
N ASP A 229 5.62 12.50 3.39
CA ASP A 229 6.18 12.15 2.08
C ASP A 229 7.70 12.40 2.12
N ALA A 230 8.49 11.47 1.59
CA ALA A 230 9.92 11.65 1.44
C ALA A 230 10.24 12.70 0.37
N VAL A 231 11.22 13.53 0.65
CA VAL A 231 11.83 14.43 -0.34
C VAL A 231 12.37 13.60 -1.49
N THR A 232 12.03 14.01 -2.72
CA THR A 232 12.22 13.19 -3.94
C THR A 232 13.68 12.79 -4.12
N GLU A 233 14.60 13.73 -3.91
CA GLU A 233 16.04 13.52 -4.10
C GLU A 233 16.63 12.55 -3.08
N ASP A 234 15.97 12.41 -1.92
CA ASP A 234 16.47 11.61 -0.81
C ASP A 234 16.03 10.14 -0.89
N ILE A 235 15.14 9.77 -1.83
CA ILE A 235 14.71 8.38 -2.00
C ILE A 235 15.90 7.46 -2.33
N ALA A 236 16.91 7.98 -3.05
CA ALA A 236 18.15 7.24 -3.32
C ALA A 236 18.91 6.85 -2.03
N ALA A 237 18.73 7.58 -0.92
CA ALA A 237 19.28 7.19 0.38
C ALA A 237 18.58 5.95 0.96
N LEU A 238 17.26 5.83 0.76
CA LEU A 238 16.51 4.64 1.14
C LEU A 238 16.95 3.42 0.32
N GLU A 239 17.25 3.61 -0.97
CA GLU A 239 17.75 2.54 -1.83
C GLU A 239 19.15 2.07 -1.43
N ARG A 240 19.99 2.95 -0.86
CA ARG A 240 21.28 2.53 -0.28
C ARG A 240 21.10 1.60 0.93
N ILE A 241 20.03 1.75 1.71
CA ILE A 241 19.71 0.82 2.81
C ILE A 241 19.44 -0.59 2.26
N LEU A 242 18.86 -0.73 1.07
CA LEU A 242 18.61 -2.04 0.45
C LEU A 242 19.89 -2.82 0.13
N ALA A 243 21.03 -2.14 -0.01
CA ALA A 243 22.32 -2.77 -0.25
C ALA A 243 22.95 -3.34 1.04
N LEU A 244 22.40 -3.03 2.21
CA LEU A 244 22.89 -3.57 3.47
C LEU A 244 22.54 -5.06 3.60
N PRO A 245 23.37 -5.84 4.32
CA PRO A 245 23.11 -7.26 4.52
C PRO A 245 21.75 -7.51 5.19
N THR A 246 20.95 -8.39 4.60
CA THR A 246 19.67 -8.83 5.15
C THR A 246 19.65 -10.33 5.39
N LYS A 247 18.75 -10.77 6.27
CA LYS A 247 18.41 -12.18 6.48
C LYS A 247 16.90 -12.34 6.39
N THR A 248 16.46 -13.38 5.70
CA THR A 248 15.05 -13.76 5.67
C THR A 248 14.73 -14.63 6.87
N THR A 249 13.81 -14.17 7.72
CA THR A 249 13.29 -14.96 8.84
C THR A 249 12.11 -15.81 8.34
N PRO A 250 12.15 -17.15 8.52
CA PRO A 250 11.06 -18.02 8.11
C PRO A 250 9.80 -17.82 8.98
N GLY A 251 8.63 -17.99 8.37
CA GLY A 251 7.31 -17.83 9.01
C GLY A 251 6.18 -18.08 8.01
N LYS A 252 4.91 -17.89 8.42
CA LYS A 252 3.77 -17.93 7.49
C LYS A 252 3.90 -16.91 6.36
N ILE A 253 4.53 -15.78 6.67
CA ILE A 253 4.95 -14.75 5.73
C ILE A 253 6.44 -14.52 6.02
N PRO A 254 7.37 -14.85 5.10
CA PRO A 254 8.78 -14.61 5.32
C PRO A 254 9.05 -13.10 5.38
N ILE A 255 9.87 -12.68 6.34
CA ILE A 255 10.21 -11.27 6.57
C ILE A 255 11.70 -11.06 6.33
N THR A 256 12.08 -10.06 5.53
CA THR A 256 13.48 -9.76 5.23
C THR A 256 13.99 -8.64 6.14
N ASN A 257 14.77 -9.01 7.16
CA ASN A 257 15.29 -8.08 8.16
C ASN A 257 16.75 -7.73 7.89
N LEU A 258 17.17 -6.52 8.24
CA LEU A 258 18.58 -6.16 8.26
C LEU A 258 19.33 -7.02 9.28
N VAL A 259 20.52 -7.49 8.92
CA VAL A 259 21.39 -8.23 9.84
C VAL A 259 21.79 -7.34 11.02
N THR A 260 22.07 -6.06 10.73
CA THR A 260 22.32 -5.01 11.71
C THR A 260 21.41 -3.84 11.40
N PRO A 261 20.57 -3.38 12.35
CA PRO A 261 19.73 -2.22 12.12
C PRO A 261 20.55 -0.98 11.76
N ALA A 262 20.12 -0.23 10.74
CA ALA A 262 20.74 1.02 10.34
C ALA A 262 20.14 2.17 11.15
N LYS A 263 20.96 2.92 11.88
CA LYS A 263 20.54 4.18 12.50
C LYS A 263 20.33 5.24 11.44
#